data_AF-A0A2M8L627-F1
#
_entry.id   AF-A0A2M8L627-F1
#
_cell.length_a   1.000
_cell.length_b   1.000
_cell.length_c   1.000
_cell.angle_alpha   90.00
_cell.angle_beta   90.00
_cell.angle_gamma   90.00
#
_symmetry.space_group_name_H-M   'P 1'
#
loop_
_entity.id
_entity.type
_entity.pdbx_description
1 polymer ?
#
loop_
_entity_poly.entity_id
_entity_poly.type
_entity_poly.pdbx_seq_one_letter_code
_entity_poly.pdbx_strand_id
1 'polypeptide(L)'
;MWKKTTGWQRWAPSLKSLKNLKKSFAKNALFLAAHSTNGQLLAGTVILITSKKAYYYYAFTTKTGRRSLAQYHLVWQAIKLAKKRGCQSFDFEGIYDKRFPNK
;
A
#
# COMPACT_ATOMS: atom_id res chain seq x y z
N MET A 1 4.92 1.07 13.19
CA MET A 1 4.90 -0.27 12.56
C MET A 1 5.74 -0.29 11.28
N TRP A 2 5.45 0.57 10.29
CA TRP A 2 6.33 0.82 9.15
C TRP A 2 7.78 1.10 9.54
N LYS A 3 8.00 1.97 10.53
CA LYS A 3 9.34 2.25 11.08
C LYS A 3 10.09 1.01 11.61
N LYS A 4 9.37 -0.06 12.00
CA LYS A 4 9.98 -1.32 12.47
C LYS A 4 10.40 -2.22 11.31
N THR A 5 9.87 -2.02 10.10
CA THR A 5 10.11 -2.86 8.92
C THR A 5 11.02 -2.22 7.87
N THR A 6 11.25 -0.92 7.92
CA THR A 6 11.99 -0.15 6.90
C THR A 6 13.49 -0.05 7.13
N GLY A 7 14.02 -0.52 8.27
CA GLY A 7 15.33 -0.04 8.72
C GLY A 7 15.31 1.48 8.95
N TRP A 8 16.38 2.04 9.51
CA TRP A 8 16.46 3.47 9.86
C TRP A 8 16.52 4.43 8.65
N GLN A 9 16.44 3.92 7.42
CA GLN A 9 16.80 4.67 6.21
C GLN A 9 15.64 5.06 5.28
N ARG A 10 14.40 4.59 5.51
CA ARG A 10 13.26 4.97 4.65
C ARG A 10 12.19 5.71 5.42
N TRP A 11 11.77 6.85 4.84
CA TRP A 11 10.66 7.64 5.36
C TRP A 11 9.38 6.80 5.41
N ALA A 12 8.59 7.00 6.45
CA ALA A 12 7.29 6.37 6.61
C ALA A 12 6.26 7.40 7.10
N PRO A 13 5.02 7.35 6.60
CA PRO A 13 4.00 8.31 6.99
C PRO A 13 3.66 8.18 8.48
N SER A 14 3.40 9.33 9.12
CA SER A 14 2.90 9.37 10.48
C SER A 14 1.44 8.89 10.55
N LEU A 15 0.98 8.48 11.73
CA LEU A 15 -0.43 8.13 11.91
C LEU A 15 -1.36 9.33 11.61
N LYS A 16 -0.94 10.55 11.95
CA LYS A 16 -1.66 11.78 11.62
C LYS A 16 -1.79 11.94 10.10
N SER A 17 -0.70 11.72 9.36
CA SER A 17 -0.70 11.76 7.90
C SER A 17 -1.64 10.73 7.28
N LEU A 18 -1.64 9.50 7.80
CA LEU A 18 -2.55 8.43 7.32
C LEU A 18 -4.01 8.75 7.63
N LYS A 19 -4.32 9.28 8.82
CA LYS A 19 -5.67 9.72 9.19
C LYS A 19 -6.15 10.86 8.29
N ASN A 20 -5.29 11.84 8.03
CA ASN A 20 -5.60 12.94 7.11
C ASN A 20 -5.84 12.42 5.70
N LEU A 21 -5.00 11.50 5.21
CA LEU A 21 -5.18 10.88 3.90
C LEU A 21 -6.53 10.15 3.79
N LYS A 22 -6.89 9.38 4.82
CA LYS A 22 -8.20 8.71 4.88
C LYS A 22 -9.36 9.70 4.89
N LYS A 23 -9.21 10.83 5.62
CA LYS A 23 -10.22 11.90 5.66
C LYS A 23 -10.39 12.57 4.29
N SER A 24 -9.30 12.93 3.63
CA SER A 24 -9.32 13.66 2.34
C SER A 24 -9.92 12.83 1.21
N PHE A 25 -9.63 11.53 1.15
CA PHE A 25 -10.12 10.64 0.09
C PHE A 25 -11.38 9.86 0.48
N ALA A 26 -11.77 9.88 1.76
CA ALA A 26 -12.95 9.18 2.29
C ALA A 26 -13.05 7.72 1.81
N LYS A 27 -14.10 7.39 1.05
CA LYS A 27 -14.34 6.05 0.49
C LYS A 27 -13.30 5.66 -0.58
N ASN A 28 -12.62 6.63 -1.19
CA ASN A 28 -11.63 6.43 -2.24
C ASN A 28 -10.22 6.13 -1.72
N ALA A 29 -9.99 6.18 -0.41
CA ALA A 29 -8.79 5.60 0.19
C ALA A 29 -9.10 4.23 0.79
N LEU A 30 -8.48 3.20 0.23
CA LEU A 30 -8.57 1.82 0.68
C LEU A 30 -7.36 1.50 1.55
N PHE A 31 -7.61 1.00 2.75
CA PHE A 31 -6.59 0.50 3.65
C PHE A 31 -6.81 -0.99 3.78
N LEU A 32 -5.91 -1.79 3.21
CA LEU A 32 -5.99 -3.25 3.24
C LEU A 32 -4.91 -3.79 4.15
N ALA A 33 -5.24 -4.82 4.93
CA ALA A 33 -4.34 -5.47 5.86
C ALA A 33 -4.50 -6.99 5.76
N ALA A 34 -3.39 -7.71 5.73
CA ALA A 34 -3.36 -9.17 5.78
C ALA A 34 -2.94 -9.59 7.18
N HIS A 35 -3.68 -10.53 7.77
CA HIS A 35 -3.39 -11.12 9.07
C HIS A 35 -3.18 -12.63 8.91
N SER A 36 -2.37 -13.22 9.80
CA SER A 36 -2.29 -14.66 9.97
C SER A 36 -3.54 -15.21 10.67
N THR A 37 -3.66 -16.53 10.72
CA THR A 37 -4.75 -17.24 11.41
C THR A 37 -4.85 -16.90 12.90
N ASN A 38 -3.74 -16.55 13.55
CA ASN A 38 -3.69 -16.09 14.94
C ASN A 38 -3.78 -14.56 15.10
N GLY A 39 -4.20 -13.83 14.06
CA GLY A 39 -4.45 -12.39 14.11
C GLY A 39 -3.21 -11.50 14.03
N GLN A 40 -2.01 -12.04 13.82
CA GLN A 40 -0.81 -11.23 13.65
C GLN A 40 -0.82 -10.52 12.28
N LEU A 41 -0.50 -9.23 12.27
CA LEU A 41 -0.42 -8.45 11.04
C LEU A 41 0.80 -8.87 10.19
N LEU A 42 0.55 -9.26 8.95
CA LEU A 42 1.56 -9.74 8.00
C LEU A 42 1.97 -8.67 7.00
N ALA A 43 1.00 -7.91 6.50
CA ALA A 43 1.23 -6.89 5.48
C ALA A 43 0.08 -5.88 5.46
N GLY A 44 0.30 -4.75 4.78
CA GLY A 44 -0.76 -3.81 4.48
C GLY A 44 -0.42 -2.88 3.33
N THR A 45 -1.46 -2.33 2.72
CA THR A 45 -1.34 -1.38 1.62
C THR A 45 -2.41 -0.29 1.68
N VAL A 46 -2.06 0.90 1.22
CA VAL A 46 -2.97 2.01 0.97
C VAL A 46 -3.12 2.19 -0.52
N ILE A 47 -4.36 2.10 -1.02
CA ILE A 47 -4.71 2.41 -2.41
C ILE A 47 -5.51 3.69 -2.43
N LEU A 48 -5.12 4.64 -3.27
CA LEU A 48 -5.89 5.85 -3.53
C LEU A 48 -6.60 5.71 -4.87
N ILE A 49 -7.84 6.20 -4.95
CA ILE A 49 -8.63 6.17 -6.17
C ILE A 49 -9.02 7.60 -6.56
N THR A 50 -8.74 7.96 -7.80
CA THR A 50 -9.21 9.21 -8.40
C THR A 50 -9.37 9.02 -9.90
N SER A 51 -10.36 9.68 -10.52
CA SER A 51 -10.59 9.65 -11.98
C SER A 51 -10.55 8.24 -12.61
N LYS A 52 -11.18 7.25 -11.97
CA LYS A 52 -11.17 5.84 -12.41
C LYS A 52 -9.77 5.21 -12.54
N LYS A 53 -8.79 5.70 -11.79
CA LYS A 53 -7.46 5.10 -11.63
C LYS A 53 -7.22 4.78 -10.15
N ALA A 54 -6.63 3.62 -9.89
CA ALA A 54 -6.18 3.22 -8.57
C ALA A 54 -4.65 3.34 -8.49
N TYR A 55 -4.14 3.84 -7.36
CA TYR A 55 -2.71 4.09 -7.15
C TYR A 55 -2.21 3.29 -5.94
N TYR A 56 -1.17 2.48 -6.13
CA TYR A 56 -0.53 1.67 -5.09
C TYR A 56 0.37 2.53 -4.19
N TYR A 57 -0.25 3.40 -3.41
CA TYR A 57 0.41 4.57 -2.82
C TYR A 57 1.35 4.24 -1.65
N TYR A 58 0.93 3.34 -0.75
CA TYR A 58 1.80 2.88 0.33
C TYR A 58 1.72 1.36 0.49
N ALA A 59 2.84 0.74 0.83
CA ALA A 59 2.87 -0.66 1.24
C ALA A 59 3.89 -0.99 2.33
N PHE A 60 3.56 -1.99 3.15
CA PHE A 60 4.48 -2.60 4.09
C PHE A 60 4.24 -4.09 4.19
N THR A 61 5.29 -4.81 4.54
CA THR A 61 5.21 -6.24 4.82
C THR A 61 6.24 -6.61 5.89
N THR A 62 5.84 -7.47 6.82
CA THR A 62 6.73 -8.01 7.86
C THR A 62 7.63 -9.10 7.27
N LYS A 63 8.67 -9.54 8.02
CA LYS A 63 9.52 -10.66 7.57
C LYS A 63 8.68 -11.93 7.35
N THR A 64 7.74 -12.22 8.24
CA THR A 64 6.81 -13.34 8.09
C THR A 64 5.87 -13.14 6.92
N GLY A 65 5.32 -11.93 6.74
CA GLY A 65 4.46 -11.60 5.61
C GLY A 65 5.15 -11.73 4.25
N ARG A 66 6.46 -11.42 4.16
CA ARG A 66 7.26 -11.67 2.95
C ARG A 66 7.37 -13.15 2.65
N ARG A 67 7.71 -13.97 3.66
CA ARG A 67 7.82 -15.43 3.50
C ARG A 67 6.50 -16.06 3.07
N SER A 68 5.38 -15.57 3.58
CA SER A 68 4.04 -16.06 3.24
C SER A 68 3.42 -15.37 2.02
N LEU A 69 4.17 -14.54 1.29
CA LEU A 69 3.69 -13.80 0.11
C LEU A 69 2.45 -12.93 0.36
N ALA A 70 2.23 -12.49 1.61
CA ALA A 70 1.03 -11.75 2.01
C ALA A 70 0.87 -10.42 1.25
N GLN A 71 1.98 -9.78 0.86
CA GLN A 71 1.92 -8.55 0.08
C GLN A 71 1.38 -8.77 -1.33
N TYR A 72 1.73 -9.88 -1.98
CA TYR A 72 1.19 -10.24 -3.29
C TYR A 72 -0.32 -10.49 -3.21
N HIS A 73 -0.77 -11.17 -2.16
CA HIS A 73 -2.19 -11.36 -1.91
C HIS A 73 -2.93 -10.01 -1.79
N LEU A 74 -2.39 -9.06 -1.03
CA LEU A 74 -2.99 -7.72 -0.89
C LEU A 74 -3.04 -6.94 -2.19
N VAL A 75 -1.98 -6.98 -3.01
CA VAL A 75 -1.96 -6.35 -4.33
C VAL A 75 -3.04 -6.96 -5.23
N TRP A 76 -3.18 -8.29 -5.22
CA TRP A 76 -4.22 -8.95 -6.00
C TRP A 76 -5.64 -8.54 -5.55
N GLN A 77 -5.88 -8.49 -4.24
CA GLN A 77 -7.16 -7.99 -3.71
C GLN A 77 -7.41 -6.52 -4.07
N ALA A 78 -6.37 -5.68 -4.03
CA ALA A 78 -6.43 -4.28 -4.43
C ALA A 78 -6.84 -4.14 -5.91
N ILE A 79 -6.24 -4.92 -6.81
CA ILE A 79 -6.57 -4.92 -8.25
C ILE A 79 -8.04 -5.33 -8.45
N LYS A 80 -8.50 -6.40 -7.80
CA LYS A 80 -9.91 -6.83 -7.90
C LYS A 80 -10.87 -5.75 -7.40
N LEU A 81 -10.54 -5.09 -6.29
CA LEU A 81 -11.37 -4.03 -5.72
C LEU A 81 -11.37 -2.77 -6.60
N ALA A 82 -10.23 -2.43 -7.22
CA ALA A 82 -10.14 -1.35 -8.20
C ALA A 82 -11.06 -1.62 -9.41
N LYS A 83 -11.01 -2.84 -9.97
CA LYS A 83 -11.91 -3.27 -11.04
C LYS A 83 -13.38 -3.18 -10.63
N LYS A 84 -13.74 -3.70 -9.44
CA LYS A 84 -15.12 -3.60 -8.90
C LYS A 84 -15.60 -2.16 -8.74
N ARG A 85 -14.68 -1.22 -8.53
CA ARG A 85 -14.96 0.23 -8.43
C ARG A 85 -14.93 0.96 -9.77
N GLY A 86 -14.85 0.22 -10.90
CA GLY A 86 -14.83 0.80 -12.23
C GLY A 86 -13.52 1.49 -12.60
N CYS A 87 -12.42 1.18 -11.92
CA CYS A 87 -11.11 1.69 -12.32
C CYS A 87 -10.64 1.03 -13.62
N GLN A 88 -10.08 1.83 -14.52
CA GLN A 88 -9.56 1.40 -15.82
C GLN A 88 -8.05 1.14 -15.78
N SER A 89 -7.35 1.68 -14.79
CA SER A 89 -5.91 1.48 -14.60
C SER A 89 -5.56 1.29 -13.13
N PHE A 90 -4.47 0.56 -12.91
CA PHE A 90 -3.85 0.34 -11.61
C PHE A 90 -2.38 0.74 -11.72
N ASP A 91 -2.04 1.85 -11.08
CA ASP A 91 -0.74 2.48 -11.10
C ASP A 91 0.12 1.94 -9.96
N PHE A 92 1.26 1.33 -10.30
CA PHE A 92 2.21 0.80 -9.32
C PHE A 92 3.21 1.84 -8.82
N GLU A 93 3.05 3.10 -9.24
CA GLU A 93 3.97 4.21 -9.00
C GLU A 93 5.34 3.99 -9.68
N GLY A 94 6.27 4.90 -9.41
CA GLY A 94 7.61 4.86 -9.98
C GLY A 94 8.52 3.80 -9.36
N ILE A 95 9.45 3.31 -10.18
CA ILE A 95 10.65 2.59 -9.74
C ILE A 95 11.86 3.50 -9.87
N TYR A 96 12.94 3.18 -9.17
CA TYR A 96 14.22 3.86 -9.41
C TYR A 96 14.68 3.60 -10.85
N ASP A 97 15.16 4.65 -11.51
CA ASP A 97 15.74 4.59 -12.84
C ASP A 97 17.06 5.34 -12.85
N LYS A 98 18.14 4.65 -13.24
CA LYS A 98 19.49 5.22 -13.31
C LYS A 98 19.61 6.41 -14.26
N ARG A 99 18.69 6.56 -15.22
CA ARG A 99 18.60 7.72 -16.13
C ARG A 99 18.18 9.01 -15.39
N PHE A 100 17.56 8.88 -14.22
CA PHE A 100 17.06 9.98 -13.39
C PHE A 100 17.58 9.82 -11.96
N PRO A 101 18.89 10.02 -11.70
CA PRO A 101 19.45 9.88 -10.36
C PRO A 101 18.85 10.93 -9.42
N ASN A 102 18.52 10.52 -8.19
CA ASN A 102 18.21 11.47 -7.12
C ASN A 102 19.50 12.27 -6.83
N LYS A 103 19.45 13.58 -7.03
CA LYS A 103 20.53 14.51 -6.65
C LYS A 103 20.72 14.52 -5.13
#